data_AF-A0A1S1ER59-F1
#
_entry.id   AF-A0A1S1ER59-F1
#
_cell.length_a   1.000
_cell.length_b   1.000
_cell.length_c   1.000
_cell.angle_alpha   90.00
_cell.angle_beta   90.00
_cell.angle_gamma   90.00
#
_symmetry.space_group_name_H-M   'P 1'
#
loop_
_entity.id
_entity.type
_entity.pdbx_description
1 polymer ?
#
loop_
_entity_poly.entity_id
_entity_poly.type
_entity_poly.pdbx_seq_one_letter_code
_entity_poly.pdbx_strand_id
1 'polypeptide(L)'
;MNTPNNPYSNNDPYGDGSRDNESSNYDSQSHGFPNNGSQDYNPYGFDSDAQHGSRGPEDSPQWNQAYGREQAYGDIPSYGTGEPSENYGGQPYGAGSSYWQQPAGGNPAAGALAPGVNMPGGNEPPVKPVAQGPTKVDIGSAFSAAFRSLNSNFASWLGVMLTFFAVLFALIVGAAAILFASGDFDPEFEPNYPGDVPFEDLGSMFATVGAMALLFAVGMFAMQAFMLRGAFDAVDGRVPNYGTFFRVNRWGSLIGVYIVTFLVGLLAMLPGMALFIAGASLSANGSEAAAAMIPLGYLVLLLTSIFIMPITAIMPLLVFDGRATALEAPVVAWRLVKPQYWTMLVAFILTSIVSSAGAMLFYIGMLYTVPLALLVQVHIYRQLIGGRRVVNEAQENPGYYPPQQ
;
A
#
# COMPACT_ATOMS: atom_id res chain seq x y z
N MET A 1 41.64 30.90 -70.26
CA MET A 1 40.40 30.13 -70.00
C MET A 1 40.13 30.24 -68.51
N ASN A 2 39.65 31.37 -68.00
CA ASN A 2 38.35 32.03 -68.22
C ASN A 2 37.24 31.37 -67.38
N THR A 3 37.17 31.78 -66.11
CA THR A 3 35.93 31.80 -65.34
C THR A 3 34.97 32.85 -65.94
N PRO A 4 33.65 32.59 -66.02
CA PRO A 4 32.68 33.60 -66.40
C PRO A 4 32.29 34.47 -65.18
N ASN A 5 32.12 35.78 -65.42
CA ASN A 5 31.48 36.69 -64.47
C ASN A 5 29.96 36.48 -64.48
N ASN A 6 29.28 36.91 -63.41
CA ASN A 6 28.01 37.63 -63.60
C ASN A 6 27.85 38.71 -62.52
N PRO A 7 27.74 40.00 -62.87
CA PRO A 7 27.63 41.08 -61.90
C PRO A 7 26.21 41.65 -61.80
N TYR A 8 25.68 41.79 -60.59
CA TYR A 8 24.69 42.83 -60.28
C TYR A 8 24.94 43.42 -58.89
N SER A 9 25.16 44.73 -58.86
CA SER A 9 25.25 45.56 -57.67
C SER A 9 24.35 46.78 -57.91
N ASN A 10 23.61 47.20 -56.89
CA ASN A 10 23.07 48.55 -56.75
C ASN A 10 22.54 48.75 -55.31
N ASN A 11 23.40 49.24 -54.43
CA ASN A 11 23.32 50.58 -53.81
C ASN A 11 22.18 51.51 -54.35
N ASP A 12 21.60 52.45 -53.59
CA ASP A 12 22.04 53.15 -52.36
C ASP A 12 20.84 53.66 -51.49
N PRO A 13 21.05 54.30 -50.32
CA PRO A 13 19.99 54.61 -49.32
C PRO A 13 19.52 56.10 -49.29
N TYR A 14 18.61 56.44 -48.35
CA TYR A 14 18.42 57.71 -47.57
C TYR A 14 16.93 58.07 -47.29
N GLY A 15 16.68 58.80 -46.18
CA GLY A 15 15.36 59.27 -45.68
C GLY A 15 14.74 58.33 -44.65
N ASP A 16 14.57 58.62 -43.34
CA ASP A 16 14.44 59.86 -42.53
C ASP A 16 13.07 60.58 -42.62
N GLY A 17 12.60 61.06 -41.45
CA GLY A 17 11.21 61.41 -41.13
C GLY A 17 10.65 60.46 -40.04
N SER A 18 10.64 60.76 -38.73
CA SER A 18 10.01 61.90 -38.01
C SER A 18 8.50 62.05 -38.28
N ARG A 19 7.60 62.20 -37.30
CA ARG A 19 7.60 62.09 -35.82
C ARG A 19 6.13 62.24 -35.32
N ASP A 20 5.89 62.13 -34.01
CA ASP A 20 4.67 62.61 -33.30
C ASP A 20 3.34 61.84 -33.62
N ASN A 21 2.27 61.82 -32.79
CA ASN A 21 2.04 62.41 -31.46
C ASN A 21 1.00 61.63 -30.59
N GLU A 22 0.88 62.02 -29.31
CA GLU A 22 -0.32 62.02 -28.39
C GLU A 22 -1.41 60.91 -28.51
N SER A 23 -1.73 60.05 -27.52
CA SER A 23 -2.10 60.18 -26.08
C SER A 23 -3.61 60.30 -25.76
N SER A 24 -4.17 59.29 -25.08
CA SER A 24 -5.37 59.26 -24.20
C SER A 24 -5.57 57.79 -23.77
N ASN A 25 -5.52 57.34 -22.52
CA ASN A 25 -6.17 57.72 -21.25
C ASN A 25 -7.61 57.16 -21.09
N TYR A 26 -8.00 56.88 -19.83
CA TYR A 26 -9.12 56.01 -19.39
C TYR A 26 -8.85 54.49 -19.59
N ASP A 27 -9.24 53.58 -18.67
CA ASP A 27 -9.86 53.80 -17.36
C ASP A 27 -9.40 52.76 -16.30
N SER A 28 -9.75 53.03 -15.05
CA SER A 28 -9.37 52.26 -13.85
C SER A 28 -10.43 51.26 -13.41
N GLN A 29 -10.01 50.09 -12.92
CA GLN A 29 -10.73 49.41 -11.83
C GLN A 29 -9.86 48.40 -11.07
N SER A 30 -9.62 48.69 -9.80
CA SER A 30 -8.97 47.79 -8.84
C SER A 30 -10.02 47.19 -7.89
N HIS A 31 -10.14 45.86 -7.84
CA HIS A 31 -10.90 45.17 -6.80
C HIS A 31 -9.96 44.52 -5.79
N GLY A 32 -9.82 45.15 -4.62
CA GLY A 32 -9.09 44.61 -3.48
C GLY A 32 -9.94 43.68 -2.63
N PHE A 33 -9.32 42.62 -2.09
CA PHE A 33 -9.93 41.74 -1.10
C PHE A 33 -9.72 42.27 0.32
N PRO A 34 -10.78 42.46 1.12
CA PRO A 34 -10.68 42.50 2.58
C PRO A 34 -10.61 41.06 3.13
N ASN A 35 -9.66 40.80 4.01
CA ASN A 35 -9.60 39.57 4.81
C ASN A 35 -10.07 39.86 6.25
N ASN A 36 -10.30 38.79 7.03
CA ASN A 36 -10.54 38.75 8.47
C ASN A 36 -11.97 39.10 8.95
N GLY A 37 -12.45 38.38 9.98
CA GLY A 37 -13.78 38.58 10.58
C GLY A 37 -14.46 37.31 11.09
N SER A 38 -13.97 36.73 12.19
CA SER A 38 -14.67 35.66 12.92
C SER A 38 -15.83 36.22 13.77
N GLN A 39 -17.02 35.62 13.71
CA GLN A 39 -18.04 35.82 14.75
C GLN A 39 -19.08 34.70 14.77
N ASP A 40 -19.33 34.14 15.96
CA ASP A 40 -20.43 33.23 16.23
C ASP A 40 -21.77 33.99 16.27
N TYR A 41 -22.81 33.45 15.63
CA TYR A 41 -24.19 33.76 16.02
C TYR A 41 -25.14 32.62 15.64
N ASN A 42 -25.87 32.07 16.63
CA ASN A 42 -26.83 30.99 16.45
C ASN A 42 -28.19 31.38 17.08
N PRO A 43 -29.17 31.87 16.30
CA PRO A 43 -30.33 32.57 16.84
C PRO A 43 -31.67 31.80 16.75
N TYR A 44 -31.69 30.48 16.94
CA TYR A 44 -32.94 29.72 17.17
C TYR A 44 -32.80 28.72 18.32
N GLY A 45 -33.03 29.20 19.54
CA GLY A 45 -33.30 28.35 20.70
C GLY A 45 -34.77 27.94 20.76
N PHE A 46 -35.05 26.82 21.43
CA PHE A 46 -36.40 26.46 21.87
C PHE A 46 -36.31 25.70 23.19
N ASP A 47 -36.69 26.34 24.28
CA ASP A 47 -36.71 25.73 25.61
C ASP A 47 -37.96 24.86 25.79
N SER A 48 -37.85 23.79 26.59
CA SER A 48 -38.93 23.37 27.48
C SER A 48 -38.43 22.36 28.52
N ASP A 49 -38.62 22.70 29.81
CA ASP A 49 -38.24 21.88 30.94
C ASP A 49 -39.16 20.67 31.16
N ALA A 50 -38.59 19.57 31.64
CA ALA A 50 -39.31 18.57 32.43
C ALA A 50 -38.34 17.80 33.35
N GLN A 51 -38.33 18.14 34.64
CA GLN A 51 -37.75 17.28 35.70
C GLN A 51 -38.84 16.41 36.36
N HIS A 52 -38.40 15.52 37.27
CA HIS A 52 -39.16 14.46 37.95
C HIS A 52 -39.47 13.21 37.08
N GLY A 53 -39.38 11.99 37.61
CA GLY A 53 -38.88 11.60 38.94
C GLY A 53 -38.97 10.09 39.18
N SER A 54 -38.07 9.55 40.02
CA SER A 54 -37.98 8.10 40.26
C SER A 54 -39.02 7.59 41.27
N ARG A 55 -39.77 6.55 40.92
CA ARG A 55 -40.45 5.64 41.86
C ARG A 55 -40.39 4.18 41.39
N GLY A 56 -40.45 3.28 42.37
CA GLY A 56 -40.32 1.84 42.23
C GLY A 56 -41.67 1.08 42.17
N PRO A 57 -41.73 -0.19 42.63
CA PRO A 57 -42.42 -1.21 41.83
C PRO A 57 -43.61 -1.93 42.51
N GLU A 58 -44.58 -2.30 41.67
CA GLU A 58 -45.76 -3.16 41.88
C GLU A 58 -46.18 -3.71 40.49
N ASP A 59 -46.82 -4.86 40.30
CA ASP A 59 -46.82 -6.15 41.02
C ASP A 59 -47.25 -7.27 40.01
N SER A 60 -47.36 -8.52 40.45
CA SER A 60 -47.60 -9.74 39.66
C SER A 60 -49.08 -9.99 39.27
N PRO A 61 -49.38 -11.02 38.46
CA PRO A 61 -49.60 -12.36 39.03
C PRO A 61 -49.04 -13.55 38.23
N GLN A 62 -48.88 -14.69 38.91
CA GLN A 62 -48.40 -15.97 38.37
C GLN A 62 -49.56 -16.92 37.97
N TRP A 63 -49.23 -18.01 37.26
CA TRP A 63 -50.07 -19.22 37.18
C TRP A 63 -49.31 -20.47 37.66
N ASN A 64 -50.02 -21.36 38.35
CA ASN A 64 -49.48 -22.51 39.07
C ASN A 64 -49.47 -23.81 38.24
N GLN A 65 -48.51 -24.72 38.54
CA GLN A 65 -48.75 -26.14 38.92
C GLN A 65 -47.40 -26.94 38.98
N ALA A 66 -47.26 -28.07 39.70
CA ALA A 66 -47.47 -28.38 41.13
C ALA A 66 -47.35 -29.91 41.39
N TYR A 67 -46.20 -30.40 41.86
CA TYR A 67 -45.95 -31.74 42.47
C TYR A 67 -44.58 -31.68 43.20
N GLY A 68 -44.30 -32.29 44.36
CA GLY A 68 -45.15 -32.95 45.37
C GLY A 68 -44.33 -33.85 46.33
N ARG A 69 -44.63 -33.83 47.65
CA ARG A 69 -44.04 -34.63 48.77
C ARG A 69 -42.59 -34.27 49.23
N GLU A 70 -42.14 -34.46 50.49
CA GLU A 70 -42.73 -34.50 51.86
C GLU A 70 -41.62 -34.58 52.95
N GLN A 71 -41.75 -33.86 54.10
CA GLN A 71 -41.29 -34.23 55.48
C GLN A 71 -39.74 -34.44 55.73
N ALA A 72 -39.13 -34.53 56.93
CA ALA A 72 -39.30 -34.11 58.35
C ALA A 72 -38.01 -34.57 59.15
N TYR A 73 -37.57 -34.15 60.35
CA TYR A 73 -37.79 -33.04 61.31
C TYR A 73 -36.65 -33.07 62.41
N GLY A 74 -36.27 -31.93 63.02
CA GLY A 74 -35.32 -31.82 64.17
C GLY A 74 -33.80 -31.86 63.82
N ASP A 75 -32.84 -31.39 64.64
CA ASP A 75 -32.87 -30.65 65.93
C ASP A 75 -31.52 -29.90 66.16
N ILE A 76 -31.40 -29.03 67.18
CA ILE A 76 -30.17 -28.21 67.47
C ILE A 76 -29.74 -28.32 68.96
N PRO A 77 -28.44 -28.52 69.28
CA PRO A 77 -27.53 -27.41 69.65
C PRO A 77 -26.10 -27.60 69.06
N SER A 78 -25.34 -26.58 68.62
CA SER A 78 -24.67 -25.50 69.38
C SER A 78 -23.68 -26.02 70.45
N TYR A 79 -22.41 -25.62 70.56
CA TYR A 79 -21.64 -24.45 70.05
C TYR A 79 -20.18 -24.86 69.70
N GLY A 80 -19.45 -24.10 68.85
CA GLY A 80 -17.98 -24.24 68.69
C GLY A 80 -17.36 -23.40 67.56
N THR A 81 -16.37 -22.55 67.87
CA THR A 81 -15.74 -21.57 66.96
C THR A 81 -14.55 -22.11 66.15
N GLY A 82 -14.45 -21.76 64.86
CA GLY A 82 -13.23 -21.92 64.04
C GLY A 82 -13.50 -21.79 62.54
N GLU A 83 -12.71 -20.99 61.81
CA GLU A 83 -12.94 -20.66 60.38
C GLU A 83 -12.18 -21.57 59.37
N PRO A 84 -12.60 -21.62 58.08
CA PRO A 84 -12.26 -22.68 57.11
C PRO A 84 -11.10 -22.32 56.14
N SER A 85 -10.58 -23.20 55.27
CA SER A 85 -10.58 -24.68 55.16
C SER A 85 -9.62 -25.13 54.04
N GLU A 86 -9.00 -26.30 54.17
CA GLU A 86 -8.47 -27.07 53.04
C GLU A 86 -9.41 -28.24 52.71
N ASN A 87 -9.68 -28.53 51.43
CA ASN A 87 -9.51 -29.89 50.88
C ASN A 87 -9.67 -30.04 49.34
N TYR A 88 -9.36 -31.25 48.87
CA TYR A 88 -9.30 -31.76 47.50
C TYR A 88 -10.65 -32.06 46.83
N GLY A 89 -10.66 -31.97 45.49
CA GLY A 89 -10.85 -33.17 44.65
C GLY A 89 -12.22 -33.39 43.98
N GLY A 90 -12.22 -33.47 42.64
CA GLY A 90 -13.36 -33.96 41.86
C GLY A 90 -13.18 -33.83 40.34
N GLN A 91 -13.39 -34.91 39.60
CA GLN A 91 -13.54 -34.93 38.13
C GLN A 91 -14.95 -35.46 37.80
N PRO A 92 -15.57 -35.07 36.67
CA PRO A 92 -15.51 -35.96 35.49
C PRO A 92 -15.57 -35.24 34.11
N TYR A 93 -15.70 -36.06 33.06
CA TYR A 93 -15.59 -35.77 31.62
C TYR A 93 -16.56 -34.73 31.01
N GLY A 94 -16.08 -34.04 29.98
CA GLY A 94 -16.87 -33.34 28.94
C GLY A 94 -15.97 -33.01 27.73
N ALA A 95 -16.45 -33.16 26.49
CA ALA A 95 -15.62 -33.09 25.29
C ALA A 95 -15.71 -31.75 24.52
N GLY A 96 -14.58 -31.27 23.99
CA GLY A 96 -14.52 -30.09 23.11
C GLY A 96 -13.10 -29.75 22.66
N SER A 97 -12.80 -29.93 21.38
CA SER A 97 -11.43 -29.78 20.82
C SER A 97 -11.01 -28.31 20.69
N SER A 98 -9.97 -27.89 21.43
CA SER A 98 -9.51 -26.49 21.51
C SER A 98 -8.11 -26.28 20.92
N TYR A 99 -8.05 -25.99 19.61
CA TYR A 99 -6.82 -25.73 18.84
C TYR A 99 -6.13 -24.37 19.13
N TRP A 100 -6.18 -23.89 20.38
CA TRP A 100 -5.64 -22.59 20.81
C TRP A 100 -4.75 -22.70 22.05
N GLN A 101 -3.69 -23.49 21.98
CA GLN A 101 -2.64 -23.50 23.02
C GLN A 101 -1.57 -22.44 22.72
N GLN A 102 -1.55 -21.39 23.54
CA GLN A 102 -0.40 -20.48 23.63
C GLN A 102 0.76 -21.20 24.34
N PRO A 103 2.01 -21.11 23.85
CA PRO A 103 3.18 -21.57 24.60
C PRO A 103 3.43 -20.63 25.79
N ALA A 104 2.95 -21.01 26.98
CA ALA A 104 3.28 -20.35 28.23
C ALA A 104 4.70 -20.73 28.68
N GLY A 105 5.53 -19.74 29.02
CA GLY A 105 6.88 -19.96 29.56
C GLY A 105 8.03 -19.85 28.55
N GLY A 106 8.24 -18.66 27.99
CA GLY A 106 9.43 -18.31 27.21
C GLY A 106 9.87 -16.87 27.48
N ASN A 107 11.06 -16.68 28.03
CA ASN A 107 11.61 -15.34 28.29
C ASN A 107 11.92 -14.65 26.94
N PRO A 108 11.29 -13.51 26.59
CA PRO A 108 11.36 -12.97 25.24
C PRO A 108 12.77 -12.44 24.91
N ALA A 109 13.46 -13.13 24.00
CA ALA A 109 14.71 -12.63 23.44
C ALA A 109 14.49 -11.27 22.76
N ALA A 110 15.39 -10.33 23.03
CA ALA A 110 15.26 -8.93 22.59
C ALA A 110 15.18 -8.83 21.05
N GLY A 111 13.99 -8.56 20.54
CA GLY A 111 13.68 -8.54 19.11
C GLY A 111 12.36 -9.23 18.72
N ALA A 112 11.76 -10.02 19.62
CA ALA A 112 10.46 -10.66 19.36
C ALA A 112 9.30 -9.63 19.28
N LEU A 113 8.91 -9.27 18.05
CA LEU A 113 7.69 -8.49 17.79
C LEU A 113 6.46 -9.33 18.16
N ALA A 114 5.77 -8.93 19.23
CA ALA A 114 4.66 -9.68 19.82
C ALA A 114 3.53 -10.03 18.81
N PRO A 115 2.77 -11.13 19.03
CA PRO A 115 1.58 -11.45 18.24
C PRO A 115 0.61 -10.27 18.20
N GLY A 116 0.36 -9.76 16.99
CA GLY A 116 -0.17 -8.41 16.80
C GLY A 116 -1.59 -8.19 17.33
N VAL A 117 -1.74 -7.22 18.22
CA VAL A 117 -3.03 -6.76 18.80
C VAL A 117 -3.92 -6.02 17.77
N ASN A 118 -3.42 -5.77 16.55
CA ASN A 118 -4.14 -5.09 15.46
C ASN A 118 -3.78 -5.69 14.08
N MET A 119 -3.84 -7.02 13.93
CA MET A 119 -3.67 -7.65 12.61
C MET A 119 -4.75 -7.13 11.61
N PRO A 120 -4.41 -6.94 10.32
CA PRO A 120 -5.38 -6.54 9.30
C PRO A 120 -6.62 -7.44 9.28
N GLY A 121 -7.78 -6.85 8.97
CA GLY A 121 -9.07 -7.54 9.01
C GLY A 121 -9.64 -7.80 10.41
N GLY A 122 -9.02 -7.26 11.46
CA GLY A 122 -9.62 -7.16 12.78
C GLY A 122 -9.87 -8.49 13.48
N ASN A 123 -10.95 -8.55 14.27
CA ASN A 123 -11.21 -9.63 15.23
C ASN A 123 -11.83 -10.90 14.61
N GLU A 124 -12.15 -10.90 13.31
CA GLU A 124 -12.71 -12.07 12.64
C GLU A 124 -11.71 -13.25 12.69
N PRO A 125 -12.12 -14.45 13.17
CA PRO A 125 -11.22 -15.60 13.26
C PRO A 125 -10.81 -16.13 11.87
N PRO A 126 -9.69 -16.86 11.76
CA PRO A 126 -9.35 -17.59 10.54
C PRO A 126 -10.37 -18.71 10.28
N VAL A 127 -10.73 -18.92 9.01
CA VAL A 127 -11.61 -20.04 8.58
C VAL A 127 -10.83 -21.17 7.88
N LYS A 128 -9.53 -20.98 7.65
CA LYS A 128 -8.57 -21.98 7.18
C LYS A 128 -7.52 -22.26 8.28
N PRO A 129 -6.94 -23.46 8.38
CA PRO A 129 -5.85 -23.74 9.31
C PRO A 129 -4.67 -22.78 9.12
N VAL A 130 -4.20 -22.18 10.22
CA VAL A 130 -3.08 -21.22 10.22
C VAL A 130 -2.03 -21.57 11.27
N ALA A 131 -0.76 -21.55 10.87
CA ALA A 131 0.37 -21.58 11.78
C ALA A 131 0.73 -20.15 12.22
N GLN A 132 1.38 -20.05 13.37
CA GLN A 132 1.96 -18.81 13.90
C GLN A 132 3.36 -19.10 14.46
N GLY A 133 4.13 -18.05 14.75
CA GLY A 133 5.51 -18.16 15.24
C GLY A 133 6.55 -18.10 14.13
N PRO A 134 7.78 -17.58 14.41
CA PRO A 134 8.79 -17.36 13.39
C PRO A 134 9.21 -18.65 12.69
N THR A 135 9.44 -18.56 11.38
CA THR A 135 10.08 -19.64 10.61
C THR A 135 11.12 -19.05 9.66
N LYS A 136 12.02 -19.90 9.16
CA LYS A 136 12.94 -19.49 8.09
C LYS A 136 12.12 -19.21 6.84
N VAL A 137 12.50 -18.19 6.08
CA VAL A 137 11.87 -17.91 4.78
C VAL A 137 11.99 -19.12 3.86
N ASP A 138 10.85 -19.67 3.45
CA ASP A 138 10.71 -20.69 2.44
C ASP A 138 9.87 -20.15 1.28
N ILE A 139 10.55 -19.96 0.16
CA ILE A 139 10.02 -19.43 -1.09
C ILE A 139 9.03 -20.44 -1.72
N GLY A 140 9.30 -21.74 -1.60
CA GLY A 140 8.49 -22.80 -2.22
C GLY A 140 7.11 -22.92 -1.59
N SER A 141 7.03 -22.99 -0.25
CA SER A 141 5.74 -22.96 0.44
C SER A 141 5.00 -21.63 0.25
N ALA A 142 5.72 -20.49 0.17
CA ALA A 142 5.10 -19.19 -0.11
C ALA A 142 4.42 -19.14 -1.48
N PHE A 143 5.08 -19.58 -2.57
CA PHE A 143 4.46 -19.70 -3.89
C PHE A 143 3.30 -20.70 -3.91
N SER A 144 3.43 -21.86 -3.26
CA SER A 144 2.38 -22.88 -3.20
C SER A 144 1.13 -22.38 -2.45
N ALA A 145 1.33 -21.74 -1.30
CA ALA A 145 0.25 -21.14 -0.51
C ALA A 145 -0.41 -19.96 -1.24
N ALA A 146 0.38 -19.10 -1.89
CA ALA A 146 -0.12 -17.98 -2.68
C ALA A 146 -0.97 -18.45 -3.88
N PHE A 147 -0.50 -19.45 -4.64
CA PHE A 147 -1.23 -20.03 -5.76
C PHE A 147 -2.58 -20.64 -5.33
N ARG A 148 -2.59 -21.45 -4.24
CA ARG A 148 -3.85 -21.99 -3.70
C ARG A 148 -4.76 -20.87 -3.17
N SER A 149 -4.21 -19.86 -2.52
CA SER A 149 -4.98 -18.75 -1.96
C SER A 149 -5.63 -17.89 -3.05
N LEU A 150 -4.89 -17.56 -4.12
CA LEU A 150 -5.40 -16.89 -5.30
C LEU A 150 -6.54 -17.68 -5.96
N ASN A 151 -6.29 -18.95 -6.29
CA ASN A 151 -7.26 -19.78 -6.99
C ASN A 151 -8.52 -20.05 -6.15
N SER A 152 -8.38 -20.21 -4.82
CA SER A 152 -9.53 -20.37 -3.91
C SER A 152 -10.41 -19.13 -3.76
N ASN A 153 -9.97 -17.97 -4.24
CA ASN A 153 -10.70 -16.69 -4.18
C ASN A 153 -10.74 -15.99 -5.57
N PHE A 154 -10.56 -16.73 -6.67
CA PHE A 154 -10.16 -16.15 -7.95
C PHE A 154 -11.14 -15.09 -8.48
N ALA A 155 -12.45 -15.30 -8.31
CA ALA A 155 -13.47 -14.33 -8.72
C ALA A 155 -13.33 -12.97 -8.00
N SER A 156 -13.01 -12.95 -6.70
CA SER A 156 -12.75 -11.71 -5.96
C SER A 156 -11.52 -10.98 -6.49
N TRP A 157 -10.41 -11.72 -6.70
CA TRP A 157 -9.17 -11.15 -7.22
C TRP A 157 -9.35 -10.60 -8.64
N LEU A 158 -9.90 -11.40 -9.55
CA LEU A 158 -10.15 -10.98 -10.93
C LEU A 158 -11.12 -9.80 -11.00
N GLY A 159 -12.21 -9.81 -10.23
CA GLY A 159 -13.17 -8.71 -10.19
C GLY A 159 -12.51 -7.40 -9.75
N VAL A 160 -11.76 -7.41 -8.65
CA VAL A 160 -11.04 -6.23 -8.15
C VAL A 160 -9.98 -5.74 -9.15
N MET A 161 -9.27 -6.65 -9.82
CA MET A 161 -8.30 -6.29 -10.86
C MET A 161 -8.98 -5.64 -12.07
N LEU A 162 -10.07 -6.22 -12.58
CA LEU A 162 -10.83 -5.64 -13.69
C LEU A 162 -11.38 -4.24 -13.35
N THR A 163 -11.81 -4.02 -12.10
CA THR A 163 -12.20 -2.67 -11.63
C THR A 163 -11.02 -1.70 -11.67
N PHE A 164 -9.83 -2.07 -11.19
CA PHE A 164 -8.67 -1.16 -11.26
C PHE A 164 -8.22 -0.89 -12.69
N PHE A 165 -8.18 -1.89 -13.56
CA PHE A 165 -7.85 -1.68 -14.98
C PHE A 165 -8.89 -0.80 -15.68
N ALA A 166 -10.19 -1.00 -15.42
CA ALA A 166 -11.26 -0.16 -16.00
C ALA A 166 -11.19 1.30 -15.50
N VAL A 167 -10.98 1.52 -14.19
CA VAL A 167 -10.84 2.87 -13.62
C VAL A 167 -9.57 3.56 -14.12
N LEU A 168 -8.43 2.86 -14.14
CA LEU A 168 -7.17 3.43 -14.63
C LEU A 168 -7.23 3.75 -16.12
N PHE A 169 -7.84 2.87 -16.94
CA PHE A 169 -8.09 3.12 -18.35
C PHE A 169 -9.00 4.34 -18.56
N ALA A 170 -10.11 4.43 -17.82
CA ALA A 170 -11.02 5.57 -17.90
C ALA A 170 -10.35 6.90 -17.48
N LEU A 171 -9.47 6.88 -16.47
CA LEU A 171 -8.69 8.05 -16.07
C LEU A 171 -7.67 8.46 -17.15
N ILE A 172 -6.92 7.50 -17.71
CA ILE A 172 -5.93 7.78 -18.77
C ILE A 172 -6.63 8.29 -20.04
N VAL A 173 -7.70 7.63 -20.50
CA VAL A 173 -8.44 8.05 -21.70
C VAL A 173 -9.15 9.38 -21.46
N GLY A 174 -9.74 9.60 -20.29
CA GLY A 174 -10.39 10.87 -19.94
C GLY A 174 -9.39 12.03 -19.89
N ALA A 175 -8.21 11.82 -19.30
CA ALA A 175 -7.17 12.84 -19.25
C ALA A 175 -6.55 13.12 -20.63
N ALA A 176 -6.32 12.08 -21.45
CA ALA A 176 -5.89 12.25 -22.83
C ALA A 176 -6.94 13.00 -23.68
N ALA A 177 -8.23 12.70 -23.49
CA ALA A 177 -9.31 13.41 -24.17
C ALA A 177 -9.39 14.90 -23.74
N ILE A 178 -9.12 15.21 -22.47
CA ILE A 178 -9.00 16.61 -22.00
C ILE A 178 -7.81 17.31 -22.69
N LEU A 179 -6.66 16.65 -22.79
CA LEU A 179 -5.47 17.21 -23.47
C LEU A 179 -5.73 17.47 -24.97
N PHE A 180 -6.35 16.52 -25.68
CA PHE A 180 -6.73 16.74 -27.08
C PHE A 180 -7.82 17.82 -27.24
N ALA A 181 -8.67 18.03 -26.23
CA ALA A 181 -9.72 19.04 -26.26
C ALA A 181 -9.25 20.45 -25.82
N SER A 182 -8.11 20.58 -25.15
CA SER A 182 -7.59 21.89 -24.73
C SER A 182 -6.88 22.64 -25.86
N GLY A 183 -6.34 21.91 -26.84
CA GLY A 183 -5.54 22.46 -27.93
C GLY A 183 -4.06 22.64 -27.59
N ASP A 184 -3.63 22.32 -26.36
CA ASP A 184 -2.22 22.41 -25.91
C ASP A 184 -1.29 21.35 -26.54
N PHE A 185 -1.81 20.54 -27.46
CA PHE A 185 -1.06 19.51 -28.18
C PHE A 185 -1.26 19.68 -29.69
N ASP A 186 -0.34 20.37 -30.33
CA ASP A 186 -0.26 20.48 -31.79
C ASP A 186 0.54 19.29 -32.37
N PRO A 187 -0.10 18.35 -33.09
CA PRO A 187 0.60 17.23 -33.73
C PRO A 187 1.37 17.62 -34.99
N GLU A 188 1.21 18.85 -35.50
CA GLU A 188 1.86 19.39 -36.71
C GLU A 188 3.04 20.32 -36.37
N PHE A 189 3.40 20.47 -35.08
CA PHE A 189 4.55 21.28 -34.63
C PHE A 189 5.90 20.67 -35.07
N GLU A 190 6.40 21.11 -36.22
CA GLU A 190 7.80 20.90 -36.64
C GLU A 190 8.68 22.11 -36.21
N PRO A 191 9.57 21.96 -35.22
CA PRO A 191 10.47 23.04 -34.82
C PRO A 191 11.51 23.31 -35.90
N ASN A 192 11.50 24.54 -36.45
CA ASN A 192 12.33 24.95 -37.59
C ASN A 192 13.84 24.73 -37.37
N TYR A 193 14.32 24.85 -36.13
CA TYR A 193 15.67 24.44 -35.73
C TYR A 193 15.63 23.60 -34.43
N PRO A 194 16.59 22.67 -34.23
CA PRO A 194 16.72 21.91 -33.00
C PRO A 194 17.19 22.81 -31.84
N GLY A 195 16.22 23.45 -31.19
CA GLY A 195 16.43 24.45 -30.14
C GLY A 195 15.28 25.45 -30.04
N ASP A 196 14.50 25.64 -31.11
CA ASP A 196 13.41 26.63 -31.22
C ASP A 196 12.11 26.19 -30.52
N VAL A 197 12.21 25.43 -29.41
CA VAL A 197 11.05 25.08 -28.57
C VAL A 197 10.91 26.13 -27.47
N PRO A 198 9.81 26.91 -27.43
CA PRO A 198 9.60 27.89 -26.37
C PRO A 198 9.67 27.28 -24.98
N PHE A 199 10.22 28.02 -24.02
CA PHE A 199 10.34 27.55 -22.63
C PHE A 199 8.97 27.35 -21.97
N GLU A 200 7.95 28.08 -22.43
CA GLU A 200 6.55 27.91 -22.02
C GLU A 200 5.93 26.60 -22.54
N ASP A 201 6.22 26.19 -23.78
CA ASP A 201 5.77 24.91 -24.34
C ASP A 201 6.48 23.72 -23.69
N LEU A 202 7.79 23.83 -23.44
CA LEU A 202 8.50 22.88 -22.58
C LEU A 202 7.85 22.79 -21.19
N GLY A 203 7.44 23.92 -20.62
CA GLY A 203 6.73 24.01 -19.35
C GLY A 203 5.37 23.30 -19.36
N SER A 204 4.54 23.51 -20.39
CA SER A 204 3.22 22.88 -20.53
C SER A 204 3.33 21.37 -20.78
N MET A 205 4.31 20.93 -21.59
CA MET A 205 4.62 19.52 -21.79
C MET A 205 5.06 18.84 -20.48
N PHE A 206 5.98 19.44 -19.72
CA PHE A 206 6.41 18.89 -18.43
C PHE A 206 5.29 18.90 -17.38
N ALA A 207 4.43 19.92 -17.34
CA ALA A 207 3.27 19.97 -16.47
C ALA A 207 2.28 18.84 -16.79
N THR A 208 1.96 18.65 -18.08
CA THR A 208 1.05 17.60 -18.58
C THR A 208 1.59 16.20 -18.31
N VAL A 209 2.83 15.90 -18.69
CA VAL A 209 3.47 14.60 -18.45
C VAL A 209 3.63 14.34 -16.95
N GLY A 210 3.98 15.36 -16.16
CA GLY A 210 4.04 15.30 -14.70
C GLY A 210 2.69 14.98 -14.06
N ALA A 211 1.61 15.61 -14.53
CA ALA A 211 0.25 15.32 -14.07
C ALA A 211 -0.18 13.89 -14.42
N MET A 212 0.14 13.39 -15.62
CA MET A 212 -0.17 12.01 -16.01
C MET A 212 0.62 10.99 -15.19
N ALA A 213 1.91 11.24 -14.97
CA ALA A 213 2.75 10.41 -14.10
C ALA A 213 2.25 10.40 -12.65
N LEU A 214 1.77 11.54 -12.14
CA LEU A 214 1.19 11.66 -10.80
C LEU A 214 -0.14 10.90 -10.68
N LEU A 215 -1.05 11.04 -11.64
CA LEU A 215 -2.32 10.29 -11.69
C LEU A 215 -2.07 8.78 -11.75
N PHE A 216 -1.13 8.34 -12.59
CA PHE A 216 -0.73 6.95 -12.67
C PHE A 216 -0.12 6.44 -11.35
N ALA A 217 0.78 7.22 -10.73
CA ALA A 217 1.39 6.86 -9.44
C ALA A 217 0.34 6.76 -8.31
N VAL A 218 -0.64 7.67 -8.25
CA VAL A 218 -1.76 7.62 -7.29
C VAL A 218 -2.64 6.41 -7.55
N GLY A 219 -2.96 6.09 -8.81
CA GLY A 219 -3.70 4.89 -9.19
C GLY A 219 -2.99 3.60 -8.78
N MET A 220 -1.68 3.50 -9.04
CA MET A 220 -0.85 2.35 -8.66
C MET A 220 -0.69 2.23 -7.13
N PHE A 221 -0.57 3.33 -6.40
CA PHE A 221 -0.58 3.35 -4.93
C PHE A 221 -1.91 2.82 -4.38
N ALA A 222 -3.05 3.33 -4.87
CA ALA A 222 -4.38 2.89 -4.45
C ALA A 222 -4.57 1.39 -4.73
N MET A 223 -4.26 0.95 -5.95
CA MET A 223 -4.28 -0.46 -6.35
C MET A 223 -3.47 -1.33 -5.38
N GLN A 224 -2.21 -0.98 -5.08
CA GLN A 224 -1.41 -1.76 -4.12
C GLN A 224 -2.03 -1.76 -2.71
N ALA A 225 -2.48 -0.62 -2.19
CA ALA A 225 -3.09 -0.55 -0.85
C ALA A 225 -4.34 -1.45 -0.73
N PHE A 226 -5.21 -1.44 -1.75
CA PHE A 226 -6.41 -2.28 -1.80
C PHE A 226 -6.08 -3.76 -2.04
N MET A 227 -5.10 -4.10 -2.87
CA MET A 227 -4.68 -5.49 -3.09
C MET A 227 -3.96 -6.09 -1.87
N LEU A 228 -3.11 -5.32 -1.20
CA LEU A 228 -2.47 -5.72 0.06
C LEU A 228 -3.53 -6.05 1.13
N ARG A 229 -4.63 -5.28 1.18
CA ARG A 229 -5.74 -5.55 2.09
C ARG A 229 -6.31 -6.95 1.93
N GLY A 230 -6.53 -7.37 0.69
CA GLY A 230 -7.01 -8.73 0.35
C GLY A 230 -5.93 -9.80 0.55
N ALA A 231 -4.66 -9.50 0.24
CA ALA A 231 -3.55 -10.43 0.43
C ALA A 231 -3.35 -10.79 1.92
N PHE A 232 -3.41 -9.80 2.81
CA PHE A 232 -3.35 -10.03 4.26
C PHE A 232 -4.47 -10.93 4.76
N ASP A 233 -5.74 -10.66 4.42
CA ASP A 233 -6.85 -11.54 4.84
C ASP A 233 -6.70 -12.97 4.30
N ALA A 234 -6.28 -13.12 3.05
CA ALA A 234 -6.12 -14.42 2.40
C ALA A 234 -4.97 -15.27 2.96
N VAL A 235 -3.90 -14.63 3.45
CA VAL A 235 -2.76 -15.30 4.12
C VAL A 235 -3.03 -15.52 5.62
N ASP A 236 -3.81 -14.64 6.26
CA ASP A 236 -4.27 -14.77 7.65
C ASP A 236 -5.41 -15.80 7.82
N GLY A 237 -5.76 -16.54 6.75
CA GLY A 237 -6.70 -17.67 6.78
C GLY A 237 -8.16 -17.30 6.56
N ARG A 238 -8.47 -16.10 6.05
CA ARG A 238 -9.83 -15.66 5.69
C ARG A 238 -10.12 -15.86 4.20
N VAL A 239 -11.35 -15.52 3.81
CA VAL A 239 -11.85 -15.53 2.43
C VAL A 239 -12.12 -14.08 2.03
N PRO A 240 -11.23 -13.40 1.27
CA PRO A 240 -11.47 -12.04 0.81
C PRO A 240 -12.59 -11.98 -0.23
N ASN A 241 -13.73 -11.43 0.16
CA ASN A 241 -14.79 -11.01 -0.76
C ASN A 241 -14.38 -9.72 -1.48
N TYR A 242 -14.96 -9.42 -2.65
CA TYR A 242 -14.67 -8.19 -3.41
C TYR A 242 -14.69 -6.91 -2.55
N GLY A 243 -15.72 -6.72 -1.72
CA GLY A 243 -15.83 -5.57 -0.82
C GLY A 243 -14.79 -5.51 0.32
N THR A 244 -14.07 -6.59 0.60
CA THR A 244 -13.05 -6.67 1.66
C THR A 244 -11.80 -5.85 1.31
N PHE A 245 -11.43 -5.82 0.02
CA PHE A 245 -10.24 -5.11 -0.50
C PHE A 245 -10.29 -3.62 -0.19
N PHE A 246 -11.48 -3.02 -0.30
CA PHE A 246 -11.70 -1.58 -0.10
C PHE A 246 -11.70 -1.14 1.38
N ARG A 247 -11.66 -2.07 2.34
CA ARG A 247 -11.65 -1.79 3.79
C ARG A 247 -10.23 -1.48 4.30
N VAL A 248 -9.67 -0.36 3.85
CA VAL A 248 -8.34 0.13 4.25
C VAL A 248 -8.49 1.22 5.33
N ASN A 249 -7.95 0.96 6.52
CA ASN A 249 -8.15 1.84 7.69
C ASN A 249 -6.92 2.72 8.02
N ARG A 250 -5.77 2.51 7.37
CA ARG A 250 -4.47 3.13 7.74
C ARG A 250 -3.94 4.14 6.71
N TRP A 251 -4.81 4.81 5.95
CA TRP A 251 -4.44 5.65 4.80
C TRP A 251 -3.28 6.62 5.05
N GLY A 252 -3.33 7.44 6.11
CA GLY A 252 -2.24 8.40 6.40
C GLY A 252 -0.87 7.73 6.63
N SER A 253 -0.85 6.59 7.32
CA SER A 253 0.38 5.81 7.53
C SER A 253 0.87 5.15 6.23
N LEU A 254 -0.04 4.71 5.36
CA LEU A 254 0.29 4.12 4.06
C LEU A 254 0.83 5.17 3.09
N ILE A 255 0.20 6.34 2.97
CA ILE A 255 0.71 7.46 2.18
C ILE A 255 2.12 7.83 2.66
N GLY A 256 2.31 7.97 3.98
CA GLY A 256 3.61 8.24 4.59
C GLY A 256 4.68 7.18 4.24
N VAL A 257 4.36 5.88 4.35
CA VAL A 257 5.37 4.84 4.08
C VAL A 257 5.71 4.72 2.60
N TYR A 258 4.78 4.98 1.68
CA TYR A 258 5.08 5.00 0.25
C TYR A 258 5.98 6.20 -0.12
N ILE A 259 5.77 7.37 0.49
CA ILE A 259 6.69 8.53 0.36
C ILE A 259 8.08 8.16 0.90
N VAL A 260 8.18 7.55 2.09
CA VAL A 260 9.47 7.12 2.66
C VAL A 260 10.15 6.04 1.79
N THR A 261 9.38 5.10 1.25
CA THR A 261 9.88 4.04 0.36
C THR A 261 10.43 4.63 -0.94
N PHE A 262 9.73 5.61 -1.53
CA PHE A 262 10.18 6.36 -2.70
C PHE A 262 11.48 7.15 -2.42
N LEU A 263 11.55 7.86 -1.29
CA LEU A 263 12.75 8.61 -0.89
C LEU A 263 13.96 7.70 -0.65
N VAL A 264 13.77 6.54 0.00
CA VAL A 264 14.85 5.54 0.17
C VAL A 264 15.26 4.94 -1.18
N GLY A 265 14.32 4.76 -2.11
CA GLY A 265 14.61 4.37 -3.49
C GLY A 265 15.49 5.41 -4.21
N LEU A 266 15.09 6.69 -4.22
CA LEU A 266 15.86 7.78 -4.81
C LEU A 266 17.28 7.87 -4.22
N LEU A 267 17.41 7.82 -2.90
CA LEU A 267 18.71 7.85 -2.21
C LEU A 267 19.63 6.69 -2.63
N ALA A 268 19.08 5.49 -2.87
CA ALA A 268 19.84 4.35 -3.37
C ALA A 268 20.26 4.52 -4.85
N MET A 269 19.50 5.28 -5.65
CA MET A 269 19.80 5.53 -7.07
C MET A 269 20.84 6.64 -7.29
N LEU A 270 21.04 7.56 -6.33
CA LEU A 270 21.95 8.70 -6.45
C LEU A 270 23.36 8.37 -6.98
N PRO A 271 24.06 7.30 -6.55
CA PRO A 271 25.40 6.98 -7.08
C PRO A 271 25.40 6.64 -8.58
N GLY A 272 24.35 5.93 -9.04
CA GLY A 272 24.19 5.60 -10.46
C GLY A 272 23.77 6.81 -11.29
N MET A 273 22.87 7.65 -10.76
CA MET A 273 22.49 8.92 -11.38
C MET A 273 23.70 9.87 -11.53
N ALA A 274 24.54 9.99 -10.51
CA ALA A 274 25.74 10.84 -10.55
C ALA A 274 26.73 10.38 -11.63
N LEU A 275 26.98 9.07 -11.74
CA LEU A 275 27.83 8.50 -12.81
C LEU A 275 27.23 8.70 -14.20
N PHE A 276 25.91 8.52 -14.35
CA PHE A 276 25.20 8.75 -15.60
C PHE A 276 25.27 10.22 -16.06
N ILE A 277 25.00 11.17 -15.15
CA ILE A 277 25.05 12.61 -15.44
C ILE A 277 26.49 13.06 -15.77
N ALA A 278 27.49 12.55 -15.02
CA ALA A 278 28.90 12.82 -15.31
C ALA A 278 29.31 12.25 -16.68
N GLY A 279 28.89 11.03 -17.01
CA GLY A 279 29.11 10.43 -18.33
C GLY A 279 28.47 11.21 -19.47
N ALA A 280 27.20 11.59 -19.33
CA ALA A 280 26.49 12.37 -20.35
C ALA A 280 27.13 13.75 -20.60
N SER A 281 27.43 14.50 -19.52
CA SER A 281 28.02 15.84 -19.61
C SER A 281 29.47 15.82 -20.12
N LEU A 282 30.29 14.84 -19.75
CA LEU A 282 31.65 14.70 -20.29
C LEU A 282 31.66 14.13 -21.73
N SER A 283 30.65 13.33 -22.12
CA SER A 283 30.53 12.80 -23.48
C SER A 283 30.16 13.89 -24.50
N ALA A 284 29.43 14.93 -24.09
CA ALA A 284 29.18 16.11 -24.92
C ALA A 284 30.47 16.87 -25.28
N ASN A 285 31.56 16.66 -24.53
CA ASN A 285 32.87 17.24 -24.77
C ASN A 285 33.82 16.30 -25.56
N GLY A 286 33.29 15.25 -26.20
CA GLY A 286 34.06 14.34 -27.06
C GLY A 286 34.97 13.34 -26.33
N SER A 287 34.81 13.15 -25.02
CA SER A 287 35.63 12.21 -24.24
C SER A 287 35.13 10.77 -24.38
N GLU A 288 35.91 9.89 -25.01
CA GLU A 288 35.61 8.45 -25.13
C GLU A 288 35.42 7.77 -23.76
N ALA A 289 36.20 8.17 -22.75
CA ALA A 289 36.10 7.67 -21.39
C ALA A 289 34.73 8.01 -20.75
N ALA A 290 34.09 9.11 -21.16
CA ALA A 290 32.79 9.51 -20.65
C ALA A 290 31.64 8.68 -21.23
N ALA A 291 31.74 8.28 -22.50
CA ALA A 291 30.77 7.36 -23.12
C ALA A 291 30.69 6.02 -22.36
N ALA A 292 31.81 5.56 -21.79
CA ALA A 292 31.85 4.36 -20.94
C ALA A 292 31.24 4.56 -19.53
N MET A 293 31.16 5.80 -19.02
CA MET A 293 30.53 6.09 -17.72
C MET A 293 28.99 5.98 -17.77
N ILE A 294 28.37 6.18 -18.93
CA ILE A 294 26.91 6.08 -19.12
C ILE A 294 26.38 4.66 -18.81
N PRO A 295 26.86 3.58 -19.46
CA PRO A 295 26.41 2.22 -19.14
C PRO A 295 26.85 1.77 -17.74
N LEU A 296 27.97 2.28 -17.21
CA LEU A 296 28.38 2.04 -15.83
C LEU A 296 27.40 2.69 -14.83
N GLY A 297 26.92 3.91 -15.09
CA GLY A 297 25.90 4.58 -14.28
C GLY A 297 24.57 3.82 -14.27
N TYR A 298 24.12 3.33 -15.43
CA TYR A 298 22.96 2.43 -15.52
C TYR A 298 23.17 1.12 -14.75
N LEU A 299 24.34 0.49 -14.85
CA LEU A 299 24.65 -0.74 -14.12
C LEU A 299 24.64 -0.51 -12.60
N VAL A 300 25.24 0.59 -12.12
CA VAL A 300 25.22 0.95 -10.69
C VAL A 300 23.79 1.24 -10.22
N LEU A 301 23.00 2.00 -10.99
CA LEU A 301 21.59 2.29 -10.69
C LEU A 301 20.75 1.01 -10.60
N LEU A 302 20.95 0.06 -11.53
CA LEU A 302 20.27 -1.22 -11.52
C LEU A 302 20.67 -2.07 -10.30
N LEU A 303 21.97 -2.16 -10.01
CA LEU A 303 22.49 -2.94 -8.88
C LEU A 303 22.05 -2.37 -7.53
N THR A 304 22.06 -1.04 -7.34
CA THR A 304 21.57 -0.44 -6.07
C THR A 304 20.05 -0.56 -5.92
N SER A 305 19.30 -0.47 -7.02
CA SER A 305 17.84 -0.70 -7.01
C SER A 305 17.50 -2.14 -6.62
N ILE A 306 18.22 -3.12 -7.18
CA ILE A 306 18.08 -4.55 -6.81
C ILE A 306 18.51 -4.76 -5.36
N PHE A 307 19.58 -4.11 -4.90
CA PHE A 307 20.07 -4.25 -3.52
C PHE A 307 19.10 -3.68 -2.46
N ILE A 308 18.47 -2.52 -2.72
CA ILE A 308 17.54 -1.91 -1.76
C ILE A 308 16.16 -2.61 -1.75
N MET A 309 15.82 -3.32 -2.84
CA MET A 309 14.54 -4.00 -3.08
C MET A 309 13.98 -4.79 -1.89
N PRO A 310 14.76 -5.63 -1.16
CA PRO A 310 14.20 -6.45 -0.09
C PRO A 310 13.78 -5.64 1.13
N ILE A 311 14.38 -4.46 1.31
CA ILE A 311 14.08 -3.55 2.40
C ILE A 311 12.86 -2.72 2.04
N THR A 312 12.85 -2.10 0.85
CA THR A 312 11.73 -1.28 0.36
C THR A 312 10.44 -2.08 0.21
N ALA A 313 10.49 -3.33 -0.24
CA ALA A 313 9.30 -4.18 -0.35
C ALA A 313 8.70 -4.60 1.02
N ILE A 314 9.47 -4.55 2.12
CA ILE A 314 8.99 -4.89 3.47
C ILE A 314 8.40 -3.66 4.21
N MET A 315 8.77 -2.43 3.84
CA MET A 315 8.27 -1.22 4.52
C MET A 315 6.73 -1.08 4.46
N PRO A 316 6.05 -1.22 3.30
CA PRO A 316 4.60 -1.15 3.23
C PRO A 316 3.92 -2.23 4.08
N LEU A 317 4.45 -3.45 4.05
CA LEU A 317 3.87 -4.61 4.75
C LEU A 317 3.90 -4.42 6.27
N LEU A 318 4.99 -3.86 6.81
CA LEU A 318 5.11 -3.53 8.23
C LEU A 318 4.08 -2.49 8.70
N VAL A 319 3.88 -1.43 7.91
CA VAL A 319 2.98 -0.33 8.27
C VAL A 319 1.52 -0.72 8.05
N PHE A 320 1.23 -1.54 7.04
CA PHE A 320 -0.09 -2.13 6.81
C PHE A 320 -0.51 -3.05 7.97
N ASP A 321 0.40 -3.91 8.43
CA ASP A 321 0.23 -4.79 9.59
C ASP A 321 0.35 -4.06 10.94
N GLY A 322 0.58 -2.74 10.92
CA GLY A 322 0.63 -1.90 12.12
C GLY A 322 1.84 -2.12 13.03
N ARG A 323 2.92 -2.72 12.53
CA ARG A 323 4.16 -3.03 13.29
C ARG A 323 5.23 -1.94 13.27
N ALA A 324 5.04 -0.90 12.45
CA ALA A 324 5.89 0.29 12.39
C ALA A 324 5.06 1.50 11.98
N THR A 325 5.52 2.71 12.32
CA THR A 325 5.12 3.93 11.60
C THR A 325 5.91 4.08 10.30
N ALA A 326 5.48 5.00 9.43
CA ALA A 326 6.14 5.28 8.16
C ALA A 326 7.64 5.61 8.28
N LEU A 327 8.04 6.36 9.31
CA LEU A 327 9.41 6.80 9.52
C LEU A 327 10.30 5.72 10.16
N GLU A 328 9.71 4.81 10.93
CA GLU A 328 10.42 3.68 11.54
C GLU A 328 10.60 2.51 10.56
N ALA A 329 9.71 2.41 9.56
CA ALA A 329 9.64 1.28 8.64
C ALA A 329 10.98 0.91 7.96
N PRO A 330 11.86 1.85 7.53
CA PRO A 330 13.17 1.47 6.99
C PRO A 330 14.07 0.74 7.99
N VAL A 331 14.08 1.18 9.25
CA VAL A 331 14.92 0.60 10.31
C VAL A 331 14.37 -0.75 10.76
N VAL A 332 13.04 -0.88 10.86
CA VAL A 332 12.38 -2.15 11.21
C VAL A 332 12.52 -3.17 10.06
N ALA A 333 12.34 -2.74 8.82
CA ALA A 333 12.56 -3.58 7.63
C ALA A 333 14.00 -4.08 7.56
N TRP A 334 15.00 -3.21 7.74
CA TRP A 334 16.40 -3.62 7.75
C TRP A 334 16.71 -4.65 8.85
N ARG A 335 16.18 -4.46 10.06
CA ARG A 335 16.36 -5.42 11.17
C ARG A 335 15.77 -6.80 10.88
N LEU A 336 14.64 -6.87 10.19
CA LEU A 336 13.97 -8.14 9.82
C LEU A 336 14.61 -8.81 8.60
N VAL A 337 15.05 -8.02 7.61
CA VAL A 337 15.62 -8.54 6.37
C VAL A 337 17.08 -8.99 6.55
N LYS A 338 17.90 -8.23 7.29
CA LYS A 338 19.35 -8.49 7.45
C LYS A 338 19.71 -9.95 7.76
N PRO A 339 19.04 -10.68 8.68
CA PRO A 339 19.40 -12.07 9.01
C PRO A 339 19.22 -13.07 7.86
N GLN A 340 18.35 -12.78 6.88
CA GLN A 340 18.07 -13.66 5.73
C GLN A 340 18.15 -12.90 4.39
N TYR A 341 18.95 -11.83 4.33
CA TYR A 341 18.93 -10.85 3.23
C TYR A 341 19.04 -11.47 1.83
N TRP A 342 19.94 -12.44 1.63
CA TRP A 342 20.12 -13.11 0.34
C TRP A 342 18.92 -13.99 -0.06
N THR A 343 18.29 -14.69 0.90
CA THR A 343 17.06 -15.45 0.66
C THR A 343 15.92 -14.51 0.28
N MET A 344 15.80 -13.38 0.98
CA MET A 344 14.81 -12.33 0.68
C MET A 344 15.03 -11.73 -0.72
N LEU A 345 16.29 -11.44 -1.09
CA LEU A 345 16.64 -10.92 -2.41
C LEU A 345 16.25 -11.88 -3.53
N VAL A 346 16.59 -13.17 -3.40
CA VAL A 346 16.19 -14.20 -4.37
C VAL A 346 14.66 -14.34 -4.44
N ALA A 347 13.96 -14.31 -3.29
CA ALA A 347 12.51 -14.40 -3.25
C ALA A 347 11.81 -13.24 -3.97
N PHE A 348 12.27 -12.01 -3.74
CA PHE A 348 11.73 -10.83 -4.43
C PHE A 348 12.10 -10.77 -5.91
N ILE A 349 13.31 -11.18 -6.30
CA ILE A 349 13.71 -11.31 -7.72
C ILE A 349 12.80 -12.32 -8.44
N LEU A 350 12.59 -13.51 -7.86
CA LEU A 350 11.67 -14.52 -8.43
C LEU A 350 10.23 -13.99 -8.52
N THR A 351 9.77 -13.26 -7.50
CA THR A 351 8.46 -12.62 -7.49
C THR A 351 8.33 -11.59 -8.62
N SER A 352 9.35 -10.75 -8.84
CA SER A 352 9.37 -9.78 -9.95
C SER A 352 9.45 -10.45 -11.32
N ILE A 353 10.21 -11.55 -11.49
CA ILE A 353 10.24 -12.31 -12.75
C ILE A 353 8.83 -12.84 -13.08
N VAL A 354 8.09 -13.35 -12.09
CA VAL A 354 6.69 -13.80 -12.27
C VAL A 354 5.77 -12.64 -12.62
N SER A 355 5.90 -11.48 -11.97
CA SER A 355 5.14 -10.27 -12.33
C SER A 355 5.44 -9.81 -13.77
N SER A 356 6.72 -9.71 -14.15
CA SER A 356 7.17 -9.29 -15.48
C SER A 356 6.74 -10.26 -16.58
N ALA A 357 6.74 -11.57 -16.34
CA ALA A 357 6.19 -12.55 -17.28
C ALA A 357 4.69 -12.30 -17.56
N GLY A 358 3.91 -11.88 -16.56
CA GLY A 358 2.53 -11.48 -16.74
C GLY A 358 2.35 -10.17 -17.53
N ALA A 359 3.31 -9.24 -17.45
CA ALA A 359 3.31 -8.05 -18.30
C ALA A 359 3.62 -8.39 -19.77
N MET A 360 4.58 -9.29 -20.00
CA MET A 360 4.95 -9.79 -21.35
C MET A 360 3.78 -10.50 -22.05
N LEU A 361 2.84 -11.09 -21.30
CA LEU A 361 1.58 -11.64 -21.81
C LEU A 361 0.54 -10.52 -22.07
N PHE A 362 0.91 -9.55 -22.91
CA PHE A 362 0.10 -8.40 -23.36
C PHE A 362 -0.61 -7.64 -22.23
N TYR A 363 0.04 -7.49 -21.06
CA TYR A 363 -0.52 -6.98 -19.81
C TYR A 363 -1.71 -7.76 -19.20
N ILE A 364 -2.44 -8.56 -19.98
CA ILE A 364 -3.54 -9.43 -19.53
C ILE A 364 -3.03 -10.40 -18.45
N GLY A 365 -1.80 -10.92 -18.58
CA GLY A 365 -1.19 -11.78 -17.57
C GLY A 365 -1.03 -11.12 -16.19
N MET A 366 -0.97 -9.79 -16.10
CA MET A 366 -0.89 -9.06 -14.82
C MET A 366 -2.15 -9.22 -13.96
N LEU A 367 -3.30 -9.51 -14.58
CA LEU A 367 -4.55 -9.84 -13.86
C LEU A 367 -4.39 -11.08 -12.96
N TYR A 368 -3.43 -11.96 -13.26
CA TYR A 368 -3.11 -13.14 -12.46
C TYR A 368 -1.80 -13.00 -11.67
N THR A 369 -0.74 -12.47 -12.28
CA THR A 369 0.60 -12.46 -11.67
C THR A 369 0.77 -11.41 -10.57
N VAL A 370 0.06 -10.27 -10.63
CA VAL A 370 0.13 -9.25 -9.57
C VAL A 370 -0.57 -9.70 -8.27
N PRO A 371 -1.78 -10.31 -8.30
CA PRO A 371 -2.36 -10.99 -7.15
C PRO A 371 -1.43 -12.06 -6.55
N LEU A 372 -0.86 -12.92 -7.41
CA LEU A 372 0.04 -13.98 -6.99
C LEU A 372 1.29 -13.41 -6.30
N ALA A 373 1.89 -12.37 -6.87
CA ALA A 373 3.06 -11.70 -6.32
C ALA A 373 2.77 -11.11 -4.93
N LEU A 374 1.69 -10.36 -4.75
CA LEU A 374 1.36 -9.76 -3.46
C LEU A 374 1.03 -10.81 -2.39
N LEU A 375 0.39 -11.91 -2.76
CA LEU A 375 0.18 -13.07 -1.87
C LEU A 375 1.51 -13.73 -1.44
N VAL A 376 2.47 -13.89 -2.36
CA VAL A 376 3.81 -14.39 -2.06
C VAL A 376 4.55 -13.44 -1.10
N GLN A 377 4.52 -12.13 -1.36
CA GLN A 377 5.18 -11.12 -0.53
C GLN A 377 4.61 -11.10 0.90
N VAL A 378 3.28 -11.13 1.04
CA VAL A 378 2.62 -11.17 2.36
C VAL A 378 2.91 -12.50 3.08
N HIS A 379 2.97 -13.64 2.38
CA HIS A 379 3.32 -14.91 3.00
C HIS A 379 4.77 -14.94 3.49
N ILE A 380 5.74 -14.46 2.69
CA ILE A 380 7.15 -14.31 3.09
C ILE A 380 7.28 -13.36 4.30
N TYR A 381 6.57 -12.22 4.27
CA TYR A 381 6.50 -11.32 5.42
C TYR A 381 5.99 -12.05 6.67
N ARG A 382 4.88 -12.78 6.56
CA ARG A 382 4.30 -13.57 7.67
C ARG A 382 5.25 -14.64 8.21
N GLN A 383 6.09 -15.26 7.38
CA GLN A 383 7.15 -16.17 7.81
C GLN A 383 8.20 -15.45 8.70
N LEU A 384 8.72 -14.30 8.25
CA LEU A 384 9.74 -13.50 8.96
C LEU A 384 9.26 -13.03 10.35
N ILE A 385 8.08 -12.40 10.40
CA ILE A 385 7.52 -11.77 11.61
C ILE A 385 6.72 -12.75 12.50
N GLY A 386 6.73 -14.05 12.16
CA GLY A 386 6.00 -15.09 12.88
C GLY A 386 4.49 -14.88 12.97
N GLY A 387 3.89 -14.21 11.98
CA GLY A 387 2.45 -13.96 11.93
C GLY A 387 1.65 -15.18 11.50
N ARG A 388 0.33 -15.01 11.36
CA ARG A 388 -0.55 -16.05 10.80
C ARG A 388 -0.15 -16.37 9.35
N ARG A 389 -0.06 -17.65 9.01
CA ARG A 389 0.11 -18.13 7.64
C ARG A 389 -0.76 -19.36 7.43
N VAL A 390 -1.51 -19.44 6.33
CA VAL A 390 -2.23 -20.66 5.96
C VAL A 390 -1.24 -21.82 5.86
N VAL A 391 -1.56 -22.95 6.49
CA VAL A 391 -0.69 -24.13 6.53
C VAL A 391 -0.85 -24.95 5.25
N ASN A 392 0.26 -25.46 4.72
CA ASN A 392 0.24 -26.57 3.80
C ASN A 392 0.30 -27.86 4.63
N GLU A 393 -0.86 -28.46 4.93
CA GLU A 393 -0.98 -29.63 5.83
C GLU A 393 0.00 -30.76 5.47
N ALA A 394 0.13 -31.06 4.17
CA ALA A 394 1.05 -32.06 3.63
C ALA A 394 2.55 -31.66 3.64
N GLN A 395 2.91 -30.43 4.03
CA GLN A 395 4.31 -30.02 4.24
C GLN A 395 4.70 -29.94 5.72
N GLU A 396 3.78 -29.52 6.60
CA GLU A 396 4.06 -29.42 8.04
C GLU A 396 3.81 -30.76 8.78
N ASN A 397 3.08 -31.72 8.15
CA ASN A 397 3.00 -33.12 8.57
C ASN A 397 3.08 -34.09 7.36
N PRO A 398 4.26 -34.68 7.06
CA PRO A 398 4.43 -35.57 5.90
C PRO A 398 3.74 -36.94 6.02
N GLY A 399 3.06 -37.23 7.14
CA GLY A 399 2.19 -38.39 7.30
C GLY A 399 0.69 -38.11 7.08
N TYR A 400 0.29 -36.85 6.89
CA TYR A 400 -1.12 -36.47 6.76
C TYR A 400 -1.58 -36.40 5.30
N TYR A 401 -2.27 -37.45 4.86
CA TYR A 401 -3.04 -37.41 3.62
C TYR A 401 -4.41 -36.75 3.90
N PRO A 402 -4.80 -35.70 3.15
CA PRO A 402 -6.14 -35.14 3.27
C PRO A 402 -7.18 -36.19 2.83
N PRO A 403 -8.39 -36.21 3.42
CA PRO A 403 -9.45 -37.09 2.99
C PRO A 403 -9.82 -36.80 1.53
N GLN A 404 -9.84 -37.86 0.70
CA GLN A 404 -10.30 -37.77 -0.68
C GLN A 404 -11.81 -37.51 -0.69
N GLN A 405 -12.24 -36.51 -1.47
CA GLN A 405 -13.64 -36.16 -1.74
C GLN A 405 -13.98 -36.56 -3.17
#